data_AF-A0A951R6C3-F1
#
_entry.id   AF-A0A951R6C3-F1
#
_cell.length_a   1.000
_cell.length_b   1.000
_cell.length_c   1.000
_cell.angle_alpha   90.00
_cell.angle_beta   90.00
_cell.angle_gamma   90.00
#
_symmetry.space_group_name_H-M   'P 1'
#
loop_
_entity.id
_entity.type
_entity.pdbx_description
1 polymer ?
#
loop_
_entity_poly.entity_id
_entity_poly.type
_entity_poly.pdbx_seq_one_letter_code
_entity_poly.pdbx_strand_id
1 'polypeptide(L)'
;MDKQNKHNLKDISKYLIDEFKAIEINNDEFLEINPNLTLEDLNSNSKILKITDETLIQKLLTQKEKEEIEITIDHFNKNFTEIDHSSYDYKISTGKLITIILECDDDKNLSGFIMDGSGELLYNYLLTLIGEDIEKSINPLDEVIEELSQFRPYGKYFK
;
A
#
# COMPACT_ATOMS: atom_id res chain seq x y z
N MET A 1 -19.74 23.57 2.93
CA MET A 1 -20.80 22.63 2.50
C MET A 1 -20.40 21.30 3.08
N ASP A 2 -20.87 21.02 4.29
CA ASP A 2 -20.38 19.92 5.13
C ASP A 2 -20.99 18.59 4.71
N LYS A 3 -20.17 17.73 4.12
CA LYS A 3 -20.40 16.29 4.07
C LYS A 3 -19.07 15.58 4.30
N GLN A 4 -18.52 15.73 5.51
CA GLN A 4 -17.52 14.77 5.98
C GLN A 4 -18.26 13.44 6.22
N ASN A 5 -18.25 12.55 5.23
CA ASN A 5 -18.54 11.15 5.45
C ASN A 5 -17.41 10.60 6.32
N LYS A 6 -17.53 10.78 7.63
CA LYS A 6 -16.58 10.25 8.59
C LYS A 6 -16.80 8.74 8.71
N HIS A 7 -16.14 7.97 7.86
CA HIS A 7 -16.15 6.51 7.94
C HIS A 7 -15.39 6.07 9.19
N ASN A 8 -16.01 5.17 9.97
CA ASN A 8 -15.39 4.69 11.20
C ASN A 8 -14.20 3.77 10.88
N LEU A 9 -13.06 4.03 11.53
CA LEU A 9 -11.83 3.28 11.31
C LEU A 9 -12.00 1.77 11.55
N LYS A 10 -12.79 1.37 12.57
CA LYS A 10 -13.03 -0.04 12.88
C LYS A 10 -13.88 -0.71 11.83
N ASP A 11 -14.87 -0.01 11.27
CA ASP A 11 -15.73 -0.56 10.23
C ASP A 11 -14.95 -0.78 8.93
N ILE A 12 -14.07 0.16 8.56
CA ILE A 12 -13.20 0.03 7.39
C ILE A 12 -12.20 -1.11 7.58
N SER A 13 -11.53 -1.16 8.72
CA SER A 13 -10.60 -2.24 9.06
C SER A 13 -11.28 -3.60 9.01
N LYS A 14 -12.48 -3.73 9.57
CA LYS A 14 -13.27 -4.95 9.49
C LYS A 14 -13.62 -5.32 8.05
N TYR A 15 -14.05 -4.35 7.24
CA TYR A 15 -14.36 -4.58 5.82
C TYR A 15 -13.14 -5.07 5.03
N LEU A 16 -11.96 -4.49 5.26
CA LEU A 16 -10.71 -4.94 4.64
C LEU A 16 -10.36 -6.37 5.05
N ILE A 17 -10.57 -6.74 6.32
CA ILE A 17 -10.36 -8.11 6.81
C ILE A 17 -11.35 -9.09 6.15
N ASP A 18 -12.63 -8.74 6.14
CA ASP A 18 -13.71 -9.63 5.70
C ASP A 18 -13.68 -9.85 4.18
N GLU A 19 -13.59 -8.77 3.39
CA GLU A 19 -13.68 -8.80 1.92
C GLU A 19 -12.31 -8.97 1.24
N PHE A 20 -11.27 -8.32 1.77
CA PHE A 20 -9.93 -8.33 1.18
C PHE A 20 -8.95 -9.26 1.91
N LYS A 21 -9.45 -10.08 2.83
CA LYS A 21 -8.63 -11.04 3.60
C LYS A 21 -7.38 -10.40 4.20
N ALA A 22 -7.48 -9.12 4.53
CA ALA A 22 -6.40 -8.39 5.13
C ALA A 22 -6.15 -8.92 6.54
N ILE A 23 -4.90 -8.87 6.97
CA ILE A 23 -4.45 -9.29 8.28
C ILE A 23 -4.00 -8.03 9.01
N GLU A 24 -4.67 -7.69 10.11
CA GLU A 24 -4.23 -6.62 10.99
C GLU A 24 -2.96 -7.06 11.74
N ILE A 25 -1.96 -6.19 11.78
CA ILE A 25 -0.67 -6.41 12.43
C ILE A 25 -0.36 -5.23 13.36
N ASN A 26 0.48 -5.47 14.35
CA ASN A 26 0.96 -4.40 15.24
C ASN A 26 2.20 -3.69 14.65
N ASN A 27 2.63 -2.61 15.31
CA ASN A 27 3.77 -1.81 14.87
C ASN A 27 5.07 -2.64 14.85
N ASP A 28 5.31 -3.49 15.87
CA ASP A 28 6.52 -4.30 15.95
C ASP A 28 6.61 -5.26 14.75
N GLU A 29 5.53 -5.97 14.45
CA GLU A 29 5.42 -6.84 13.27
C GLU A 29 5.58 -6.08 11.96
N PHE A 30 5.09 -4.84 11.88
CA PHE A 30 5.23 -4.00 10.69
C PHE A 30 6.69 -3.55 10.48
N LEU A 31 7.40 -3.17 11.54
CA LEU A 31 8.80 -2.75 11.49
C LEU A 31 9.74 -3.92 11.19
N GLU A 32 9.38 -5.14 11.64
CA GLU A 32 10.11 -6.35 11.28
C GLU A 32 10.03 -6.65 9.77
N ILE A 33 8.86 -6.40 9.15
CA ILE A 33 8.70 -6.64 7.71
C ILE A 33 9.12 -5.45 6.85
N ASN A 34 9.06 -4.21 7.34
CA ASN A 34 9.45 -2.99 6.66
C ASN A 34 10.53 -2.24 7.48
N PRO A 35 11.81 -2.64 7.36
CA PRO A 35 12.89 -2.03 8.12
C PRO A 35 13.23 -0.60 7.67
N ASN A 36 12.62 -0.13 6.57
CA ASN A 36 12.87 1.19 5.99
C ASN A 36 12.04 2.31 6.66
N LEU A 37 11.04 1.96 7.49
CA LEU A 37 10.23 2.91 8.25
C LEU A 37 10.62 2.91 9.73
N THR A 38 10.41 4.04 10.40
CA THR A 38 10.59 4.19 11.84
C THR A 38 9.25 4.34 12.57
N LEU A 39 9.24 4.09 13.88
CA LEU A 39 8.06 4.33 14.72
C LEU A 39 7.57 5.78 14.67
N GLU A 40 8.46 6.74 14.41
CA GLU A 40 8.12 8.17 14.29
C GLU A 40 7.30 8.46 13.04
N ASP A 41 7.36 7.60 12.02
CA ASP A 41 6.55 7.69 10.80
C ASP A 41 5.12 7.16 10.99
N LEU A 42 4.83 6.51 12.13
CA LEU A 42 3.54 5.88 12.42
C LEU A 42 2.74 6.72 13.43
N ASN A 43 1.54 7.12 13.03
CA ASN A 43 0.60 7.74 13.96
C ASN A 43 0.21 6.71 15.06
N SER A 44 0.21 7.15 16.32
CA SER A 44 -0.14 6.33 17.50
C SER A 44 -1.53 5.69 17.39
N ASN A 45 -2.42 6.32 16.62
CA ASN A 45 -3.82 5.91 16.44
C ASN A 45 -4.08 5.33 15.06
N SER A 46 -3.11 4.59 14.52
CA SER A 46 -3.22 3.91 13.24
C SER A 46 -3.64 2.43 13.38
N LYS A 47 -4.22 1.89 12.31
CA LYS A 47 -4.40 0.46 12.11
C LYS A 47 -3.58 0.01 10.92
N ILE A 48 -2.70 -0.96 11.13
CA ILE A 48 -1.83 -1.49 10.09
C ILE A 48 -2.39 -2.83 9.63
N LEU A 49 -2.59 -2.98 8.33
CA LEU A 49 -3.05 -4.20 7.69
C LEU A 49 -2.08 -4.62 6.59
N LYS A 50 -2.02 -5.93 6.33
CA LYS A 50 -1.34 -6.50 5.16
C LYS A 50 -2.22 -7.46 4.40
N ILE A 51 -2.02 -7.54 3.08
CA ILE A 51 -2.63 -8.54 2.20
C ILE A 51 -1.49 -9.30 1.53
N THR A 52 -1.50 -10.62 1.65
CA THR A 52 -0.47 -11.52 1.07
C THR A 52 -1.07 -12.59 0.16
N ASP A 53 -2.39 -12.59 -0.04
CA ASP A 53 -3.04 -13.49 -0.98
C ASP A 53 -2.80 -12.98 -2.41
N GLU A 54 -1.83 -13.57 -3.10
CA GLU A 54 -1.46 -13.19 -4.48
C GLU A 54 -2.65 -13.30 -5.45
N THR A 55 -3.57 -14.25 -5.25
CA THR A 55 -4.75 -14.39 -6.12
C THR A 55 -5.71 -13.22 -5.94
N LEU A 56 -5.82 -12.72 -4.71
CA LEU A 56 -6.60 -11.52 -4.44
C LEU A 56 -5.89 -10.28 -5.00
N ILE A 57 -4.58 -10.11 -4.74
CA ILE A 57 -3.82 -8.95 -5.24
C ILE A 57 -3.97 -8.86 -6.76
N GLN A 58 -3.82 -9.97 -7.49
CA GLN A 58 -3.99 -10.01 -8.94
C GLN A 58 -5.37 -9.55 -9.46
N LYS A 59 -6.42 -9.61 -8.62
CA LYS A 59 -7.75 -9.08 -8.94
C LYS A 59 -7.87 -7.58 -8.66
N LEU A 60 -7.02 -7.04 -7.78
CA LEU A 60 -6.97 -5.61 -7.44
C LEU A 60 -6.15 -4.80 -8.45
N LEU A 61 -5.27 -5.48 -9.20
CA LEU A 61 -4.42 -4.86 -10.22
C LEU A 61 -5.20 -4.50 -11.48
N THR A 62 -4.93 -3.32 -12.03
CA THR A 62 -5.26 -3.04 -13.43
C THR A 62 -4.33 -3.77 -14.39
N GLN A 63 -4.71 -3.81 -15.67
CA GLN A 63 -3.86 -4.40 -16.71
C GLN A 63 -2.48 -3.73 -16.77
N LYS A 64 -2.45 -2.42 -16.56
CA LYS A 64 -1.22 -1.62 -16.55
C LYS A 64 -0.30 -2.03 -15.39
N GLU A 65 -0.84 -2.14 -14.17
CA GLU A 65 -0.05 -2.58 -13.00
C GLU A 65 0.50 -4.01 -13.15
N LYS A 66 -0.23 -4.89 -13.84
CA LYS A 66 0.27 -6.25 -14.15
C LYS A 66 1.48 -6.21 -15.07
N GLU A 67 1.43 -5.41 -16.11
CA GLU A 67 2.55 -5.21 -17.05
C GLU A 67 3.77 -4.62 -16.32
N GLU A 68 3.56 -3.66 -15.41
CA GLU A 68 4.61 -3.06 -14.59
C GLU A 68 5.29 -4.08 -13.66
N ILE A 69 4.51 -4.93 -13.00
CA ILE A 69 5.02 -6.01 -12.15
C ILE A 69 5.84 -7.00 -12.97
N GLU A 70 5.39 -7.37 -14.16
CA GLU A 70 6.14 -8.26 -15.07
C GLU A 70 7.50 -7.64 -15.46
N ILE A 71 7.51 -6.36 -15.86
CA ILE A 71 8.75 -5.62 -16.18
C ILE A 71 9.69 -5.59 -14.98
N THR A 72 9.15 -5.34 -13.79
CA THR A 72 9.91 -5.28 -12.54
C THR A 72 10.57 -6.62 -12.21
N ILE A 73 9.81 -7.72 -12.30
CA ILE A 73 10.32 -9.08 -12.10
C ILE A 73 11.41 -9.40 -13.13
N ASP A 74 11.20 -9.05 -14.40
CA ASP A 74 12.16 -9.25 -15.48
C ASP A 74 13.46 -8.47 -15.25
N HIS A 75 13.36 -7.21 -14.84
CA HIS A 75 14.50 -6.37 -14.52
C HIS A 75 15.31 -6.98 -13.37
N PHE A 76 14.63 -7.42 -12.31
CA PHE A 76 15.26 -8.09 -11.18
C PHE A 76 16.04 -9.33 -11.63
N ASN A 77 15.38 -10.23 -12.37
CA ASN A 77 16.01 -11.47 -12.85
C ASN A 77 17.21 -11.25 -13.78
N LYS A 78 17.24 -10.15 -14.53
CA LYS A 78 18.32 -9.83 -15.50
C LYS A 78 19.52 -9.13 -14.85
N ASN A 79 19.27 -8.25 -13.88
CA ASN A 79 20.28 -7.31 -13.39
C ASN A 79 20.88 -7.68 -12.02
N PHE A 80 20.24 -8.59 -11.28
CA PHE A 80 20.69 -8.97 -9.94
C PHE A 80 20.91 -10.47 -9.86
N THR A 81 22.11 -10.88 -9.45
CA THR A 81 22.50 -12.28 -9.31
C THR A 81 22.01 -12.90 -8.01
N GLU A 82 21.83 -12.08 -6.97
CA GLU A 82 21.30 -12.46 -5.67
C GLU A 82 20.25 -11.42 -5.26
N ILE A 83 18.97 -11.81 -5.33
CA ILE A 83 17.84 -10.98 -4.91
C ILE A 83 17.26 -11.57 -3.64
N ASP A 84 17.14 -10.75 -2.62
CA ASP A 84 16.37 -11.13 -1.44
C ASP A 84 14.87 -11.08 -1.74
N HIS A 85 14.33 -12.21 -2.21
CA HIS A 85 12.90 -12.36 -2.47
C HIS A 85 12.03 -12.27 -1.19
N SER A 86 12.65 -12.31 -0.01
CA SER A 86 11.95 -12.16 1.26
C SER A 86 11.83 -10.70 1.71
N SER A 87 12.60 -9.79 1.10
CA SER A 87 12.61 -8.36 1.43
C SER A 87 11.25 -7.69 1.19
N TYR A 88 11.01 -6.62 1.95
CA TYR A 88 9.82 -5.79 1.82
C TYR A 88 9.65 -5.25 0.40
N ASP A 89 10.70 -4.57 -0.09
CA ASP A 89 10.70 -3.84 -1.35
C ASP A 89 10.44 -4.78 -2.53
N TYR A 90 11.02 -5.98 -2.51
CA TYR A 90 10.74 -7.00 -3.52
C TYR A 90 9.27 -7.45 -3.47
N LYS A 91 8.72 -7.72 -2.28
CA LYS A 91 7.35 -8.21 -2.15
C LYS A 91 6.31 -7.19 -2.60
N ILE A 92 6.46 -5.92 -2.24
CA ILE A 92 5.52 -4.87 -2.65
C ILE A 92 5.62 -4.57 -4.15
N SER A 93 6.83 -4.55 -4.71
CA SER A 93 7.07 -4.21 -6.12
C SER A 93 6.70 -5.34 -7.09
N THR A 94 6.60 -6.58 -6.59
CA THR A 94 6.22 -7.75 -7.39
C THR A 94 4.78 -8.21 -7.17
N GLY A 95 3.96 -7.40 -6.48
CA GLY A 95 2.54 -7.72 -6.25
C GLY A 95 2.30 -8.90 -5.31
N LYS A 96 3.24 -9.17 -4.39
CA LYS A 96 3.14 -10.24 -3.38
C LYS A 96 2.68 -9.74 -2.01
N LEU A 97 2.75 -8.43 -1.80
CA LEU A 97 2.37 -7.78 -0.56
C LEU A 97 1.72 -6.44 -0.86
N ILE A 98 0.60 -6.18 -0.20
CA ILE A 98 0.06 -4.83 -0.01
C ILE A 98 0.09 -4.56 1.49
N THR A 99 0.56 -3.39 1.90
CA THR A 99 0.39 -2.90 3.27
C THR A 99 -0.49 -1.66 3.27
N ILE A 100 -1.28 -1.49 4.33
CA ILE A 100 -2.24 -0.40 4.47
C ILE A 100 -2.12 0.12 5.89
N ILE A 101 -1.84 1.41 6.06
CA ILE A 101 -1.90 2.10 7.33
C ILE A 101 -3.12 3.01 7.26
N LEU A 102 -4.15 2.71 8.05
CA LEU A 102 -5.31 3.59 8.21
C LEU A 102 -5.03 4.54 9.36
N GLU A 103 -5.14 5.84 9.12
CA GLU A 103 -4.83 6.88 10.10
C GLU A 103 -6.08 7.53 10.67
N CYS A 104 -5.97 8.00 11.91
CA CYS A 104 -7.07 8.62 12.63
C CYS A 104 -6.57 9.74 13.54
N ASP A 105 -7.07 10.96 13.31
CA ASP A 105 -6.75 12.13 14.15
C ASP A 105 -7.67 12.23 15.38
N ASP A 106 -8.90 11.68 15.29
CA ASP A 106 -9.98 11.84 16.28
C ASP A 106 -10.37 10.55 17.03
N ASP A 107 -9.47 9.56 17.05
CA ASP A 107 -9.60 8.21 17.63
C ASP A 107 -10.79 7.38 17.12
N LYS A 108 -11.52 7.86 16.12
CA LYS A 108 -12.77 7.25 15.67
C LYS A 108 -12.90 7.13 14.15
N ASN A 109 -12.55 8.18 13.41
CA ASN A 109 -12.86 8.31 11.99
C ASN A 109 -11.59 8.37 11.16
N LEU A 110 -11.63 7.74 9.99
CA LEU A 110 -10.51 7.78 9.05
C LEU A 110 -10.17 9.24 8.70
N SER A 111 -8.92 9.63 8.93
CA SER A 111 -8.36 10.94 8.52
C SER A 111 -7.43 10.82 7.33
N GLY A 112 -6.78 9.67 7.16
CA GLY A 112 -5.77 9.42 6.13
C GLY A 112 -5.54 7.93 5.92
N PHE A 113 -4.83 7.58 4.85
CA PHE A 113 -4.22 6.26 4.74
C PHE A 113 -2.90 6.32 3.97
N ILE A 114 -2.06 5.32 4.22
CA ILE A 114 -0.86 5.01 3.44
C ILE A 114 -1.06 3.60 2.88
N MET A 115 -0.72 3.38 1.61
CA MET A 115 -0.76 2.06 1.00
C MET A 115 0.52 1.83 0.21
N ASP A 116 1.26 0.78 0.55
CA ASP A 116 2.39 0.30 -0.25
C ASP A 116 1.99 -0.95 -1.03
N GLY A 117 2.56 -1.11 -2.23
CA GLY A 117 2.26 -2.19 -3.16
C GLY A 117 1.19 -1.82 -4.19
N SER A 118 1.18 -2.57 -5.30
CA SER A 118 0.26 -2.33 -6.41
C SER A 118 -1.14 -2.89 -6.13
N GLY A 119 -2.19 -2.17 -6.55
CA GLY A 119 -3.57 -2.50 -6.24
C GLY A 119 -4.52 -1.34 -6.45
N GLU A 120 -4.55 -0.77 -7.65
CA GLU A 120 -5.31 0.43 -8.01
C GLU A 120 -6.78 0.39 -7.59
N LEU A 121 -7.44 -0.76 -7.72
CA LEU A 121 -8.86 -0.87 -7.33
C LEU A 121 -9.06 -0.67 -5.82
N LEU A 122 -8.15 -1.19 -5.00
CA LEU A 122 -8.19 -1.01 -3.55
C LEU A 122 -7.82 0.41 -3.16
N TYR A 123 -6.78 0.97 -3.78
CA TYR A 123 -6.40 2.36 -3.55
C TYR A 123 -7.56 3.32 -3.87
N ASN A 124 -8.19 3.17 -5.03
CA ASN A 124 -9.32 3.99 -5.44
C ASN A 124 -10.51 3.84 -4.49
N TYR A 125 -10.76 2.62 -3.98
CA TYR A 125 -11.75 2.41 -2.93
C TYR A 125 -11.42 3.21 -1.67
N LEU A 126 -10.20 3.11 -1.16
CA LEU A 126 -9.76 3.85 0.03
C LEU A 126 -9.84 5.37 -0.18
N LEU A 127 -9.50 5.88 -1.36
CA LEU A 127 -9.68 7.29 -1.72
C LEU A 127 -11.14 7.74 -1.58
N THR A 128 -12.09 6.93 -2.04
CA THR A 128 -13.52 7.29 -1.95
C THR A 128 -14.01 7.44 -0.51
N LEU A 129 -13.30 6.85 0.46
CA LEU A 129 -13.63 6.95 1.89
C LEU A 129 -13.18 8.26 2.53
N ILE A 130 -12.11 8.90 2.02
CA ILE A 130 -11.60 10.17 2.56
C ILE A 130 -12.27 11.36 1.86
N GLY A 131 -12.69 11.19 0.60
CA GLY A 131 -13.43 12.22 -0.13
C GLY A 131 -12.57 13.40 -0.58
N GLU A 132 -11.25 13.22 -0.68
CA GLU A 132 -10.29 14.20 -1.21
C GLU A 132 -9.59 13.65 -2.47
N ASP A 133 -9.23 14.56 -3.38
CA ASP A 133 -8.34 14.25 -4.51
C ASP A 133 -6.90 14.18 -3.99
N ILE A 134 -6.34 12.96 -3.85
CA ILE A 134 -4.96 12.75 -3.40
C ILE A 134 -4.05 12.50 -4.62
N GLU A 135 -2.91 13.20 -4.67
CA GLU A 135 -1.88 12.97 -5.70
C GLU A 135 -1.08 11.68 -5.41
N LYS A 136 -0.90 10.82 -6.44
CA LYS A 136 -0.05 9.61 -6.37
C LYS A 136 1.43 10.03 -6.16
N SER A 137 2.20 9.37 -5.27
CA SER A 137 3.64 9.66 -5.09
C SER A 137 4.53 8.93 -6.11
N ILE A 138 5.83 9.19 -6.04
CA ILE A 138 6.84 8.62 -6.93
C ILE A 138 7.37 7.30 -6.32
N ASN A 139 7.66 6.29 -7.15
CA ASN A 139 8.30 5.04 -6.71
C ASN A 139 9.78 5.35 -6.48
N PRO A 140 10.38 4.95 -5.35
CA PRO A 140 11.83 4.94 -5.25
C PRO A 140 12.50 4.03 -6.31
N LEU A 141 11.78 3.05 -6.89
CA LEU A 141 12.28 2.21 -7.98
C LEU A 141 12.23 2.90 -9.37
N ASP A 142 11.45 3.97 -9.55
CA ASP A 142 11.36 4.70 -10.83
C ASP A 142 12.67 5.43 -11.14
N GLU A 143 13.48 5.73 -10.11
CA GLU A 143 14.79 6.35 -10.25
C GLU A 143 15.89 5.34 -10.64
N VAL A 144 15.62 4.03 -10.48
CA VAL A 144 16.61 2.96 -10.66
C VAL A 144 16.30 2.12 -11.91
N ILE A 145 15.02 1.97 -12.27
CA ILE A 145 14.58 1.24 -13.45
C ILE A 145 14.07 2.27 -14.46
N GLU A 146 14.87 2.53 -15.50
CA GLU A 146 14.57 3.58 -16.51
C GLU A 146 13.22 3.32 -17.21
N GLU A 147 12.85 2.05 -17.39
CA GLU A 147 11.56 1.63 -17.93
C GLU A 147 10.37 1.96 -17.00
N LEU A 148 10.60 2.20 -15.71
CA LEU A 148 9.58 2.61 -14.73
C LEU A 148 9.47 4.14 -14.55
N SER A 149 10.30 4.93 -15.22
CA SER A 149 10.31 6.42 -15.09
C SER A 149 8.99 7.15 -15.44
N GLN A 150 8.03 6.48 -16.09
CA GLN A 150 6.69 7.01 -16.38
C GLN A 150 5.61 6.59 -15.37
N PHE A 151 6.00 5.79 -14.39
CA PHE A 151 5.10 5.10 -13.48
C PHE A 151 5.22 5.74 -12.10
N ARG A 152 4.16 5.64 -11.30
CA ARG A 152 4.04 6.30 -9.99
C ARG A 152 3.13 5.44 -9.11
N PRO A 153 3.65 4.65 -8.15
CA PRO A 153 2.86 3.91 -7.20
C PRO A 153 2.10 4.88 -6.29
N TYR A 154 1.14 4.31 -5.58
CA TYR A 154 0.31 5.05 -4.66
C TYR A 154 1.13 5.60 -3.50
N GLY A 155 0.92 6.89 -3.22
CA GLY A 155 1.73 7.64 -2.28
C GLY A 155 1.08 7.89 -0.95
N LYS A 156 1.92 8.26 0.02
CA LYS A 156 1.52 8.75 1.34
C LYS A 156 0.60 9.97 1.19
N TYR A 157 -0.56 9.94 1.83
CA TYR A 157 -1.28 11.16 2.18
C TYR A 157 -0.53 11.84 3.33
N PHE A 158 -0.08 13.07 3.11
CA PHE A 158 0.27 13.99 4.19
C PHE A 158 -0.73 15.15 4.13
N LYS A 159 -1.28 15.49 5.29
CA LYS A 159 -1.99 16.75 5.49
C LYS A 159 -1.02 17.88 5.79
#